data_AF-A0A151SY80-F1
#
_entry.id   AF-A0A151SY80-F1
#
_cell.length_a   1.000
_cell.length_b   1.000
_cell.length_c   1.000
_cell.angle_alpha   90.00
_cell.angle_beta   90.00
_cell.angle_gamma   90.00
#
_symmetry.space_group_name_H-M   'P 1'
#
loop_
_entity.id
_entity.type
_entity.pdbx_description
1 polymer ?
#
loop_
_entity_poly.entity_id
_entity_poly.type
_entity_poly.pdbx_seq_one_letter_code
_entity_poly.pdbx_strand_id
1 'polypeptide(L)'
;KMKNLWYELNNYCPVPPTNCCNPFKTLQRYRDNDHVLCFLQGLNENFAAVKSQIVLMQPLPSINKAFSMIIQQEKQLNVAIFPEPIVLATQSNKISTGKQNSSKVHTLW
;
A
#
# COMPACT_ATOMS: atom_id res chain seq x y z
N LYS A 1 -15.53 -22.72 -38.75
CA LYS A 1 -16.41 -22.64 -37.54
C LYS A 1 -15.63 -22.26 -36.28
N MET A 2 -14.57 -22.99 -35.91
CA MET A 2 -13.75 -22.73 -34.70
C MET A 2 -13.11 -21.32 -34.66
N LYS A 3 -12.66 -20.79 -35.81
CA LYS A 3 -12.11 -19.43 -35.92
C LYS A 3 -13.14 -18.34 -35.59
N ASN A 4 -14.41 -18.53 -35.94
CA ASN A 4 -15.45 -17.54 -35.65
C ASN A 4 -15.83 -17.51 -34.17
N LEU A 5 -15.88 -18.68 -33.52
CA LEU A 5 -16.08 -18.76 -32.07
C LEU A 5 -14.93 -18.12 -31.30
N TRP A 6 -13.69 -18.29 -31.79
CA TRP A 6 -12.52 -17.61 -31.22
C TRP A 6 -12.63 -16.08 -31.38
N TYR A 7 -13.05 -15.60 -32.55
CA TYR A 7 -13.27 -14.17 -32.80
C TYR A 7 -14.37 -13.59 -31.92
N GLU A 8 -15.49 -14.28 -31.76
CA GLU A 8 -16.57 -13.87 -30.85
C GLU A 8 -16.07 -13.79 -29.40
N LEU A 9 -15.35 -14.81 -28.91
CA LEU A 9 -14.80 -14.82 -27.56
C LEU A 9 -13.80 -13.67 -27.32
N ASN A 10 -13.00 -13.35 -28.34
CA ASN A 10 -12.06 -12.23 -28.30
C ASN A 10 -12.77 -10.86 -28.35
N ASN A 11 -13.94 -10.78 -29.00
CA ASN A 11 -14.78 -9.57 -29.04
C ASN A 11 -15.50 -9.29 -27.71
N TYR A 12 -15.71 -10.30 -26.87
CA TYR A 12 -16.21 -10.13 -25.50
C TYR A 12 -15.12 -9.73 -24.50
N CYS A 13 -13.87 -9.60 -24.94
CA CYS A 13 -12.78 -9.15 -24.09
C CYS A 13 -12.80 -7.61 -24.04
N PRO A 14 -13.06 -6.96 -22.89
CA PRO A 14 -13.11 -5.49 -22.78
C PRO A 14 -11.72 -4.83 -22.84
N VAL A 15 -10.72 -5.50 -23.42
CA VAL A 15 -9.33 -5.00 -23.47
C VAL A 15 -9.17 -4.11 -24.70
N PRO A 16 -8.69 -2.87 -24.54
CA PRO A 16 -8.37 -2.03 -25.69
C PRO A 16 -7.29 -2.71 -26.56
N PRO A 17 -7.38 -2.60 -27.90
CA PRO A 17 -6.54 -3.32 -28.86
C PRO A 17 -5.04 -2.95 -28.81
N THR A 18 -4.58 -2.13 -27.87
CA THR A 18 -3.18 -1.69 -27.78
C THR A 18 -2.24 -2.74 -27.20
N ASN A 19 -2.74 -3.86 -26.65
CA ASN A 19 -1.93 -4.95 -26.11
C ASN A 19 -2.09 -6.29 -26.87
N CYS A 20 -2.40 -6.24 -28.17
CA CYS A 20 -2.59 -7.42 -29.04
C CYS A 20 -1.42 -8.42 -29.10
N CYS A 21 -0.25 -8.12 -28.53
CA CYS A 21 0.94 -8.97 -28.65
C CYS A 21 1.03 -10.13 -27.64
N ASN A 22 0.20 -10.21 -26.59
CA ASN A 22 0.22 -11.39 -25.71
C ASN A 22 -1.13 -11.67 -25.02
N PRO A 23 -2.02 -12.46 -25.65
CA PRO A 23 -3.31 -12.81 -25.07
C PRO A 23 -3.17 -13.56 -23.74
N PHE A 24 -2.10 -14.33 -23.54
CA PHE A 24 -1.85 -15.04 -22.28
C PHE A 24 -1.56 -14.11 -21.12
N LYS A 25 -0.73 -13.07 -21.31
CA LYS A 25 -0.46 -12.08 -20.26
C LYS A 25 -1.71 -11.29 -19.87
N THR A 26 -2.56 -11.00 -20.85
CA THR A 26 -3.83 -10.30 -20.63
C THR A 26 -4.81 -11.17 -19.85
N LEU A 27 -4.97 -12.43 -20.24
CA LEU A 27 -5.79 -13.39 -19.50
C LEU A 27 -5.26 -13.61 -18.07
N GLN A 28 -3.94 -13.75 -17.90
CA GLN A 28 -3.33 -13.89 -16.57
C GLN A 28 -3.65 -12.68 -15.69
N ARG A 29 -3.56 -11.46 -16.22
CA ARG A 29 -3.90 -10.23 -15.48
C ARG A 29 -5.36 -10.22 -15.04
N TYR A 30 -6.29 -10.71 -15.87
CA TYR A 30 -7.69 -10.85 -15.45
C TYR A 30 -7.85 -11.85 -14.31
N ARG A 31 -7.20 -13.02 -14.41
CA ARG A 31 -7.22 -14.03 -13.33
C ARG A 31 -6.63 -13.48 -12.03
N ASP A 32 -5.53 -12.75 -12.12
CA ASP A 32 -4.88 -12.12 -10.97
C ASP A 32 -5.79 -11.06 -10.33
N ASN A 33 -6.48 -10.26 -11.13
CA ASN A 33 -7.48 -9.29 -10.64
C ASN A 33 -8.67 -10.01 -9.97
N ASP A 34 -9.21 -11.07 -10.58
CA ASP A 34 -10.31 -11.86 -10.02
C ASP A 34 -9.92 -12.45 -8.65
N HIS A 35 -8.70 -12.97 -8.52
CA HIS A 35 -8.20 -13.49 -7.24
C HIS A 35 -8.19 -12.41 -6.14
N VAL A 36 -7.79 -11.18 -6.48
CA VAL A 36 -7.82 -10.05 -5.54
C VAL A 36 -9.24 -9.72 -5.14
N LEU A 37 -10.17 -9.64 -6.10
CA LEU A 37 -11.57 -9.32 -5.81
C LEU A 37 -12.24 -10.40 -4.95
N CYS A 38 -12.02 -11.69 -5.26
CA CYS A 38 -12.52 -12.81 -4.45
C CYS A 38 -11.95 -12.77 -3.02
N PHE A 39 -10.65 -12.49 -2.86
CA PHE A 39 -10.04 -12.32 -1.55
C PHE A 39 -10.72 -11.19 -0.76
N LEU A 40 -10.90 -10.01 -1.36
CA LEU A 40 -11.54 -8.87 -0.70
C LEU A 40 -13.00 -9.15 -0.33
N GLN A 41 -13.73 -9.92 -1.13
CA GLN A 41 -15.10 -10.31 -0.85
C GLN A 41 -15.22 -11.16 0.43
N GLY A 42 -14.20 -11.97 0.74
CA GLY A 42 -14.15 -12.77 1.97
C GLY A 42 -13.84 -12.00 3.25
N LEU A 43 -13.48 -10.71 3.17
CA LEU A 43 -13.15 -9.88 4.33
C LEU A 43 -14.38 -9.22 4.95
N ASN A 44 -14.37 -9.04 6.28
CA ASN A 44 -15.47 -8.38 7.02
C ASN A 44 -15.59 -6.87 6.71
N GLU A 45 -16.64 -6.24 7.24
CA GLU A 45 -16.98 -4.83 7.02
C GLU A 45 -16.02 -3.82 7.68
N ASN A 46 -15.29 -4.20 8.73
CA ASN A 46 -14.26 -3.34 9.36
C ASN A 46 -13.12 -2.99 8.39
N PHE A 47 -12.96 -3.77 7.31
CA PHE A 47 -11.97 -3.51 6.26
C PHE A 47 -12.55 -2.73 5.07
N ALA A 48 -13.78 -2.20 5.14
CA ALA A 48 -14.44 -1.52 4.02
C ALA A 48 -13.63 -0.36 3.43
N ALA A 49 -12.95 0.42 4.27
CA ALA A 49 -12.11 1.55 3.83
C ALA A 49 -10.93 1.07 2.97
N VAL A 50 -10.15 0.10 3.47
CA VAL A 50 -9.00 -0.44 2.74
C VAL A 50 -9.44 -1.26 1.51
N LYS A 51 -10.58 -1.97 1.57
CA LYS A 51 -11.20 -2.63 0.40
C LYS A 51 -11.50 -1.62 -0.71
N SER A 52 -12.13 -0.50 -0.36
CA SER A 52 -12.46 0.57 -1.31
C SER A 52 -11.20 1.18 -1.92
N GLN A 53 -10.18 1.43 -1.08
CA GLN A 53 -8.89 1.92 -1.55
C GLN A 53 -8.25 0.98 -2.58
N ILE A 54 -8.22 -0.34 -2.30
CA ILE A 54 -7.62 -1.34 -3.19
C ILE A 54 -8.34 -1.39 -4.54
N VAL A 55 -9.68 -1.36 -4.54
CA VAL A 55 -10.50 -1.43 -5.77
C VAL A 55 -10.30 -0.19 -6.66
N LEU A 56 -10.00 0.97 -6.08
CA LEU A 56 -9.74 2.20 -6.81
C LEU A 56 -8.33 2.29 -7.43
N MET A 57 -7.43 1.35 -7.12
CA MET A 57 -6.07 1.35 -7.67
C MET A 57 -6.04 0.93 -9.14
N GLN A 58 -5.24 1.62 -9.95
CA GLN A 58 -4.99 1.28 -11.35
C GLN A 58 -3.48 1.22 -11.65
N PRO A 59 -2.92 0.03 -11.97
CA PRO A 59 -3.57 -1.28 -12.00
C PRO A 59 -3.94 -1.77 -10.58
N LEU A 60 -4.87 -2.73 -10.50
CA LEU A 60 -5.18 -3.43 -9.25
C LEU A 60 -3.87 -4.03 -8.67
N PRO A 61 -3.63 -3.91 -7.35
CA PRO A 61 -2.43 -4.48 -6.76
C PRO A 61 -2.41 -6.00 -6.85
N SER A 62 -1.23 -6.60 -6.71
CA SER A 62 -1.13 -8.06 -6.55
C SER A 62 -1.78 -8.50 -5.24
N ILE A 63 -2.18 -9.78 -5.17
CA ILE A 63 -2.76 -10.39 -3.98
C ILE A 63 -1.89 -10.20 -2.73
N ASN A 64 -0.55 -10.29 -2.87
CA ASN A 64 0.39 -10.10 -1.76
C ASN A 64 0.38 -8.66 -1.23
N LYS A 65 0.26 -7.67 -2.12
CA LYS A 65 0.17 -6.26 -1.73
C LYS A 65 -1.18 -5.97 -1.08
N ALA A 66 -2.28 -6.48 -1.65
CA ALA A 66 -3.60 -6.38 -1.04
C ALA A 66 -3.59 -6.97 0.38
N PHE A 67 -3.02 -8.17 0.56
CA PHE A 67 -2.88 -8.81 1.87
C PHE A 67 -2.10 -7.95 2.86
N SER A 68 -0.96 -7.39 2.43
CA SER A 68 -0.14 -6.52 3.29
C SER A 68 -0.89 -5.25 3.74
N MET A 69 -1.73 -4.68 2.88
CA MET A 69 -2.58 -3.54 3.22
C MET A 69 -3.64 -3.91 4.27
N ILE A 70 -4.22 -5.10 4.20
CA ILE A 70 -5.18 -5.60 5.20
C ILE A 70 -4.49 -5.79 6.56
N ILE A 71 -3.32 -6.42 6.59
CA ILE A 71 -2.54 -6.60 7.83
C ILE A 71 -2.15 -5.25 8.46
N GLN A 72 -1.81 -4.25 7.63
CA GLN A 72 -1.52 -2.91 8.12
C GLN A 72 -2.76 -2.26 8.75
N GLN A 73 -3.93 -2.39 8.12
CA GLN A 73 -5.19 -1.87 8.67
C GLN A 73 -5.55 -2.55 9.99
N GLU A 74 -5.40 -3.88 10.09
CA GLU A 74 -5.66 -4.64 11.31
C GLU A 74 -4.82 -4.14 12.50
N LYS A 75 -3.52 -3.90 12.27
CA LYS A 75 -2.64 -3.31 13.28
C LYS A 75 -3.11 -1.94 13.75
N GLN A 76 -3.56 -1.09 12.82
CA GLN A 76 -4.07 0.24 13.16
C GLN A 76 -5.37 0.17 13.98
N LEU A 77 -6.27 -0.75 13.64
CA LEU A 77 -7.50 -0.98 14.43
C LEU A 77 -7.15 -1.46 15.84
N ASN A 78 -6.19 -2.36 15.99
CA ASN A 78 -5.75 -2.84 17.31
C ASN A 78 -5.15 -1.72 18.18
N VAL A 79 -4.35 -0.82 17.59
CA VAL A 79 -3.81 0.35 18.31
C VAL A 79 -4.90 1.36 18.67
N ALA A 80 -5.93 1.52 17.83
CA ALA A 80 -7.06 2.40 18.15
C ALA A 80 -7.90 1.88 19.34
N ILE A 81 -7.95 0.56 19.53
CA ILE A 81 -8.67 -0.08 20.63
C ILE A 81 -7.80 -0.09 21.91
N PHE A 82 -6.48 -0.21 21.76
CA PHE A 82 -5.51 -0.15 22.85
C PHE A 82 -4.44 0.90 22.57
N PRO A 83 -4.69 2.19 22.91
CA PRO A 83 -3.66 3.19 22.80
C PRO A 83 -2.57 2.89 23.83
N GLU A 84 -1.50 2.23 23.38
CA GLU A 84 -0.22 2.22 24.10
C GLU A 84 0.15 3.68 24.44
N PRO A 85 0.61 3.97 25.68
CA PRO A 85 0.87 5.33 26.10
C PRO A 85 1.92 5.96 25.18
N ILE A 86 1.51 7.00 24.45
CA ILE A 86 2.40 7.78 23.59
C ILE A 86 3.44 8.46 24.49
N VAL A 87 4.63 7.87 24.61
CA VAL A 87 5.78 8.51 25.26
C VAL A 87 6.31 9.57 24.31
N LEU A 88 5.68 10.75 24.33
CA LEU A 88 6.14 11.92 23.58
C LEU A 88 7.44 12.42 24.23
N ALA A 89 8.60 12.04 23.69
CA ALA A 89 9.87 12.57 24.15
C ALA A 89 9.97 14.08 23.81
N THR A 90 9.53 14.93 24.74
CA THR A 90 9.80 16.37 24.66
C THR A 90 11.29 16.59 24.89
N GLN A 91 12.04 16.93 23.85
CA GLN A 91 13.42 17.40 23.99
C GLN A 91 13.40 18.72 24.77
N SER A 92 13.79 18.66 26.05
CA SER A 92 14.02 19.84 26.87
C SER A 92 15.30 20.53 26.41
N ASN A 93 15.16 21.64 25.70
CA ASN A 93 16.27 22.55 25.41
C ASN A 93 16.79 23.12 26.72
N LYS A 94 17.93 22.60 27.21
CA LYS A 94 18.64 23.19 28.35
C LYS A 94 19.36 24.44 27.88
N ILE A 95 18.81 25.60 28.20
CA ILE A 95 19.53 26.88 28.13
C ILE A 95 20.66 26.80 29.16
N SER A 96 21.88 26.58 28.69
CA SER A 96 23.10 26.63 29.49
C SER A 96 23.47 28.10 29.72
N THR A 97 23.11 28.63 30.88
CA THR A 97 23.71 29.87 31.41
C THR A 97 25.07 29.54 32.01
N GLY A 98 26.13 29.65 31.20
CA GLY A 98 27.52 29.54 31.65
C GLY A 98 28.16 30.92 31.77
N LYS A 99 28.27 31.44 33.00
CA LYS A 99 29.04 32.63 33.33
C LYS A 99 30.17 32.23 34.26
N GLN A 100 31.41 32.10 33.76
CA GLN A 100 32.63 32.29 34.56
C GLN A 100 33.79 32.82 33.69
N ASN A 101 34.37 33.92 34.17
CA ASN A 101 35.65 34.52 33.77
C ASN A 101 36.82 33.54 33.92
N SER A 102 37.80 33.58 33.02
CA SER A 102 39.15 34.08 33.31
C SER A 102 40.16 33.68 32.22
N SER A 103 40.74 34.71 31.60
CA SER A 103 42.15 34.88 31.24
C SER A 103 42.89 33.88 30.33
N LYS A 104 43.38 34.50 29.24
CA LYS A 104 44.70 34.35 28.60
C LYS A 104 44.91 33.26 27.53
N VAL A 105 44.93 33.76 26.29
CA VAL A 105 45.93 33.60 25.23
C VAL A 105 46.82 32.34 25.25
N HIS A 106 46.81 31.58 24.13
CA HIS A 106 47.88 31.57 23.10
C HIS A 106 47.93 30.24 22.32
N THR A 107 48.03 30.38 20.98
CA THR A 107 48.61 29.48 19.95
C THR A 107 48.03 28.10 19.58
N LEU A 108 47.48 28.08 18.35
CA LEU A 108 47.86 27.27 17.17
C LEU A 108 48.69 26.00 17.42
N TRP A 109 48.13 24.84 17.07
CA TRP A 109 48.55 23.96 15.97
C TRP A 109 47.33 23.16 15.50
#